data_AF-A0A1Y5IHI6-F1
#
_entry.id   AF-A0A1Y5IHI6-F1
#
_cell.length_a   1.000
_cell.length_b   1.000
_cell.length_c   1.000
_cell.angle_alpha   90.00
_cell.angle_beta   90.00
_cell.angle_gamma   90.00
#
_symmetry.space_group_name_H-M   'P 1'
#
loop_
_entity.id
_entity.type
_entity.pdbx_description
1 polymer ?
#
loop_
_entity_poly.entity_id
_entity_poly.type
_entity_poly.pdbx_seq_one_letter_code
_entity_poly.pdbx_strand_id
1 'polypeptide(L)'
;MSLSLSRVASSALAGARIPHRERDAPRRRRALRVCALARGPIRLSANKKKKKLEKQRDAKSKDRESRKRDATLVDRVNDAEHEARRWLGQHFLIDASVVTDAVEAARLNEGDRVLEIGPGTGNLTCELLSRGANVLAVEKDRNLAEKLRKGLCVEHGEALRLVEGDFLKWDGLAAAFARTSPEQPRAKVVANIPYNITTDVLKVLLPMGDVFEDMIFMFQEEVAQRLVRDDAGGGDYRAMSVRVHYYSKPYYIRFVPPTCFMPPPNVDSCLIGFKPKEPHELLPLNGTENQFFTFVQACFAQKRKMLRNNLKAVCEENTMEGAFAMLDRGDKIRPQELTMEEYVRLFNFVRERTAESAPSSEQ
;
A
#
# COMPACT_ATOMS: atom_id res chain seq x y z
N MET A 1 -40.15 -30.45 31.06
CA MET A 1 -41.55 -30.38 30.60
C MET A 1 -42.30 -29.38 31.46
N SER A 2 -43.31 -28.73 30.87
CA SER A 2 -44.24 -27.75 31.44
C SER A 2 -43.89 -26.27 31.24
N LEU A 3 -44.56 -25.72 30.22
CA LEU A 3 -44.78 -24.31 29.90
C LEU A 3 -45.79 -23.70 30.88
N SER A 4 -45.72 -22.38 31.11
CA SER A 4 -46.93 -21.59 31.36
C SER A 4 -46.68 -20.10 31.09
N LEU A 5 -47.48 -19.57 30.17
CA LEU A 5 -47.63 -18.17 29.79
C LEU A 5 -48.66 -17.45 30.69
N SER A 6 -48.60 -16.11 30.64
CA SER A 6 -49.68 -15.12 30.84
C SER A 6 -49.83 -14.50 32.24
N ARG A 7 -49.70 -13.17 32.34
CA ARG A 7 -50.82 -12.20 32.22
C ARG A 7 -50.36 -10.77 32.47
N VAL A 8 -51.08 -9.86 31.82
CA VAL A 8 -51.01 -8.40 31.81
C VAL A 8 -51.96 -7.82 32.87
N ALA A 9 -51.58 -6.71 33.54
CA ALA A 9 -52.39 -5.58 34.04
C ALA A 9 -51.48 -4.71 34.94
N SER A 10 -51.14 -3.43 34.69
CA SER A 10 -51.92 -2.18 34.55
C SER A 10 -52.61 -1.70 35.85
N SER A 11 -52.09 -0.62 36.44
CA SER A 11 -52.73 0.32 37.39
C SER A 11 -52.30 1.74 36.95
N ALA A 12 -53.19 2.63 36.48
CA ALA A 12 -54.11 3.51 37.22
C ALA A 12 -53.36 4.59 38.04
N LEU A 13 -53.73 5.88 38.10
CA LEU A 13 -54.64 6.81 37.41
C LEU A 13 -54.58 8.12 38.24
N ALA A 14 -54.48 9.29 37.62
CA ALA A 14 -54.94 10.60 38.13
C ALA A 14 -54.77 11.63 37.00
N GLY A 15 -55.76 12.33 36.44
CA GLY A 15 -57.06 12.78 36.93
C GLY A 15 -57.02 14.31 37.02
N ALA A 16 -57.45 15.06 36.00
CA ALA A 16 -58.64 15.96 35.99
C ALA A 16 -58.35 17.10 34.99
N ARG A 17 -59.26 17.81 34.30
CA ARG A 17 -60.71 17.80 34.06
C ARG A 17 -60.95 18.68 32.81
N ILE A 18 -62.00 18.37 32.06
CA ILE A 18 -62.53 19.10 30.90
C ILE A 18 -63.55 20.17 31.38
N PRO A 19 -63.85 21.21 30.58
CA PRO A 19 -65.25 21.34 30.14
C PRO A 19 -65.44 21.63 28.63
N HIS A 20 -66.45 20.93 28.09
CA HIS A 20 -67.40 21.18 27.00
C HIS A 20 -67.07 22.19 25.88
N ARG A 21 -66.94 21.73 24.63
CA ARG A 21 -67.98 21.53 23.56
C ARG A 21 -68.48 22.84 22.94
N GLU A 22 -68.12 23.04 21.67
CA GLU A 22 -69.08 23.29 20.59
C GLU A 22 -68.48 22.87 19.24
N ARG A 23 -69.27 22.13 18.46
CA ARG A 23 -68.98 21.71 17.08
C ARG A 23 -69.47 22.84 16.18
N ASP A 24 -68.71 23.24 15.17
CA ASP A 24 -69.28 23.49 13.84
C ASP A 24 -68.24 23.73 12.73
N ALA A 25 -68.61 23.21 11.56
CA ALA A 25 -68.19 23.52 10.19
C ALA A 25 -66.79 23.08 9.66
N PRO A 26 -66.75 22.51 8.43
CA PRO A 26 -65.52 21.99 7.83
C PRO A 26 -64.67 23.13 7.27
N ARG A 27 -63.47 23.33 7.84
CA ARG A 27 -62.48 24.22 7.23
C ARG A 27 -62.03 23.65 5.89
N ARG A 28 -62.54 24.24 4.80
CA ARG A 28 -61.99 24.14 3.44
C ARG A 28 -60.47 24.27 3.52
N ARG A 29 -59.74 23.20 3.20
CA ARG A 29 -58.30 23.28 2.93
C ARG A 29 -58.14 24.30 1.79
N ARG A 30 -57.60 25.49 2.10
CA ARG A 30 -57.05 26.37 1.07
C ARG A 30 -55.98 25.55 0.36
N ALA A 31 -56.29 25.12 -0.85
CA ALA A 31 -55.27 24.64 -1.78
C ALA A 31 -54.25 25.77 -1.93
N LEU A 32 -53.06 25.58 -1.35
CA LEU A 32 -51.89 26.33 -1.74
C LEU A 32 -51.70 26.05 -3.23
N ARG A 33 -52.12 27.00 -4.07
CA ARG A 33 -51.64 27.09 -5.45
C ARG A 33 -50.13 27.28 -5.35
N VAL A 34 -49.38 26.20 -5.44
CA VAL A 34 -47.99 26.27 -5.84
C VAL A 34 -48.04 26.72 -7.29
N CYS A 35 -47.93 28.03 -7.52
CA CYS A 35 -47.58 28.55 -8.83
C CYS A 35 -46.26 27.87 -9.22
N ALA A 36 -46.33 26.94 -10.16
CA ALA A 36 -45.17 26.47 -10.89
C ALA A 36 -44.60 27.67 -11.66
N LEU A 37 -43.74 28.44 -11.00
CA LEU A 37 -42.81 29.33 -11.67
C LEU A 37 -41.86 28.41 -12.42
N ALA A 38 -42.15 28.17 -13.70
CA ALA A 38 -41.20 27.61 -14.64
C ALA A 38 -39.93 28.47 -14.56
N ARG A 39 -38.91 27.98 -13.84
CA ARG A 39 -37.58 28.57 -13.87
C ARG A 39 -37.06 28.32 -15.29
N GLY A 40 -37.22 29.31 -16.16
CA GLY A 40 -36.55 29.33 -17.46
C GLY A 40 -35.03 29.15 -17.27
N PRO A 41 -34.31 28.64 -18.28
CA PRO A 41 -32.89 28.34 -18.16
C PRO A 41 -32.14 29.58 -17.68
N ILE A 42 -31.49 29.47 -16.52
CA ILE A 42 -30.65 30.53 -15.95
C ILE A 42 -29.56 30.85 -16.97
N ARG A 43 -29.68 31.98 -17.67
CA ARG A 43 -28.64 32.47 -18.59
C ARG A 43 -27.41 32.81 -17.75
N LEU A 44 -26.36 31.99 -17.89
CA LEU A 44 -25.04 32.31 -17.34
C LEU A 44 -24.62 33.70 -17.82
N SER A 45 -24.14 34.56 -16.91
CA SER A 45 -23.55 35.84 -17.30
C SER A 45 -22.43 35.61 -18.32
N ALA A 46 -22.21 36.56 -19.23
CA ALA A 46 -21.21 36.43 -20.30
C ALA A 46 -19.82 36.03 -19.75
N ASN A 47 -19.43 36.56 -18.59
CA ASN A 47 -18.20 36.21 -17.88
C ASN A 47 -18.16 34.75 -17.40
N LYS A 48 -19.28 34.23 -16.87
CA LYS A 48 -19.37 32.82 -16.41
C LYS A 48 -19.38 31.85 -17.59
N LYS A 49 -19.94 32.25 -18.74
CA LYS A 49 -19.91 31.49 -20.00
C LYS A 49 -18.50 31.44 -20.60
N LYS A 50 -17.77 32.58 -20.61
CA LYS A 50 -16.37 32.66 -21.07
C LYS A 50 -15.44 31.79 -20.22
N LYS A 51 -15.52 31.90 -18.89
CA LYS A 51 -14.74 31.06 -17.95
C LYS A 51 -15.03 29.56 -18.09
N LYS A 52 -16.27 29.18 -18.39
CA LYS A 52 -16.65 27.79 -18.68
C LYS A 52 -16.04 27.29 -19.99
N LEU A 53 -16.04 28.11 -21.03
CA LEU A 53 -15.43 27.79 -22.33
C LEU A 53 -13.91 27.68 -22.24
N GLU A 54 -13.25 28.58 -21.50
CA GLU A 54 -11.80 28.50 -21.22
C GLU A 54 -11.45 27.18 -20.51
N LYS A 55 -12.14 26.86 -19.40
CA LYS A 55 -11.94 25.60 -18.68
C LYS A 55 -12.15 24.35 -19.57
N GLN A 56 -13.11 24.40 -20.49
CA GLN A 56 -13.35 23.31 -21.44
C GLN A 56 -12.25 23.20 -22.50
N ARG A 57 -11.71 24.33 -22.98
CA ARG A 57 -10.57 24.35 -23.91
C ARG A 57 -9.31 23.82 -23.24
N ASP A 58 -9.04 24.24 -22.00
CA ASP A 58 -7.89 23.78 -21.21
C ASP A 58 -7.98 22.27 -20.95
N ALA A 59 -9.16 21.77 -20.55
CA ALA A 59 -9.39 20.34 -20.36
C ALA A 59 -9.17 19.53 -21.65
N LYS A 60 -9.65 20.04 -22.79
CA LYS A 60 -9.47 19.40 -24.09
C LYS A 60 -8.02 19.42 -24.56
N SER A 61 -7.27 20.47 -24.23
CA SER A 61 -5.83 20.55 -24.51
C SER A 61 -5.06 19.52 -23.70
N LYS A 62 -5.31 19.44 -22.38
CA LYS A 62 -4.69 18.46 -21.48
C LYS A 62 -4.99 17.01 -21.88
N ASP A 63 -6.23 16.71 -22.27
CA ASP A 63 -6.62 15.38 -22.76
C ASP A 63 -5.86 14.98 -24.04
N ARG A 64 -5.70 15.92 -24.99
CA ARG A 64 -4.90 15.67 -26.20
C ARG A 64 -3.43 15.40 -25.90
N GLU A 65 -2.85 16.17 -24.98
CA GLU A 65 -1.46 16.00 -24.55
C GLU A 65 -1.24 14.67 -23.82
N SER A 66 -2.17 14.28 -22.94
CA SER A 66 -2.16 12.97 -22.28
C SER A 66 -2.16 11.84 -23.30
N ARG A 67 -3.11 11.84 -24.25
CA ARG A 67 -3.19 10.81 -25.29
C ARG A 67 -1.95 10.72 -26.15
N LYS A 68 -1.29 11.85 -26.41
CA LYS A 68 -0.03 11.87 -27.16
C LYS A 68 1.08 11.17 -26.36
N ARG A 69 1.16 11.42 -25.05
CA ARG A 69 2.13 10.74 -24.17
C ARG A 69 1.83 9.24 -24.05
N ASP A 70 0.56 8.87 -23.88
CA ASP A 70 0.14 7.47 -23.85
C ASP A 70 0.53 6.75 -25.16
N ALA A 71 0.31 7.39 -26.32
CA ALA A 71 0.73 6.85 -27.61
C ALA A 71 2.25 6.62 -27.65
N THR A 72 3.07 7.55 -27.15
CA THR A 72 4.53 7.36 -27.05
C THR A 72 4.91 6.17 -26.17
N LEU A 73 4.19 5.92 -25.07
CA LEU A 73 4.44 4.75 -24.22
C LEU A 73 4.04 3.44 -24.91
N VAL A 74 2.94 3.44 -25.67
CA VAL A 74 2.51 2.29 -26.47
C VAL A 74 3.49 2.01 -27.60
N ASP A 75 3.96 3.05 -28.30
CA ASP A 75 4.94 2.95 -29.37
C ASP A 75 6.22 2.31 -28.85
N ARG A 76 6.73 2.71 -27.67
CA ARG A 76 7.89 2.04 -27.04
C ARG A 76 7.66 0.56 -26.77
N VAL A 77 6.45 0.14 -26.41
CA VAL A 77 6.15 -1.29 -26.20
C VAL A 77 6.14 -2.04 -27.54
N ASN A 78 5.62 -1.41 -28.61
CA ASN A 78 5.57 -2.01 -29.93
C ASN A 78 6.97 -2.08 -30.58
N ASP A 79 7.73 -0.99 -30.51
CA ASP A 79 9.12 -0.87 -30.98
C ASP A 79 10.07 -1.78 -30.21
N ALA A 80 9.69 -2.11 -28.97
CA ALA A 80 10.38 -3.12 -28.20
C ALA A 80 10.21 -4.52 -28.79
N GLU A 81 9.47 -4.75 -29.89
CA GLU A 81 9.35 -6.01 -30.65
C GLU A 81 9.51 -7.26 -29.76
N HIS A 82 8.76 -7.29 -28.66
CA HIS A 82 8.93 -8.27 -27.59
C HIS A 82 7.57 -8.72 -27.11
N GLU A 83 7.32 -10.01 -27.21
CA GLU A 83 6.12 -10.61 -26.66
C GLU A 83 6.24 -10.75 -25.15
N ALA A 84 5.27 -10.18 -24.43
CA ALA A 84 5.21 -10.25 -22.98
C ALA A 84 5.24 -11.72 -22.51
N ARG A 85 6.23 -12.05 -21.70
CA ARG A 85 6.43 -13.40 -21.17
C ARG A 85 5.55 -13.61 -19.95
N ARG A 86 4.49 -14.41 -20.11
CA ARG A 86 3.53 -14.72 -19.04
C ARG A 86 4.19 -15.27 -17.77
N TRP A 87 5.22 -16.09 -17.90
CA TRP A 87 5.94 -16.68 -16.75
C TRP A 87 6.81 -15.67 -16.00
N LEU A 88 7.16 -14.53 -16.61
CA LEU A 88 7.81 -13.39 -15.96
C LEU A 88 6.80 -12.39 -15.39
N GLY A 89 5.49 -12.58 -15.60
CA GLY A 89 4.45 -11.65 -15.14
C GLY A 89 4.54 -10.27 -15.78
N GLN A 90 5.04 -10.18 -17.02
CA GLN A 90 5.25 -8.90 -17.71
C GLN A 90 3.91 -8.22 -18.09
N HIS A 91 3.71 -7.03 -17.55
CA HIS A 91 2.63 -6.10 -17.88
C HIS A 91 3.24 -4.70 -18.03
N PHE A 92 3.37 -4.21 -19.27
CA PHE A 92 4.04 -2.94 -19.54
C PHE A 92 3.09 -1.78 -19.28
N LEU A 93 3.51 -0.80 -18.49
CA LEU A 93 2.71 0.37 -18.15
C LEU A 93 2.65 1.33 -19.35
N ILE A 94 1.44 1.61 -19.85
CA ILE A 94 1.20 2.43 -21.05
C ILE A 94 0.39 3.71 -20.76
N ASP A 95 0.05 3.97 -19.50
CA ASP A 95 -0.67 5.16 -19.08
C ASP A 95 0.30 6.20 -18.50
N ALA A 96 0.45 7.32 -19.19
CA ALA A 96 1.38 8.38 -18.81
C ALA A 96 0.99 9.07 -17.51
N SER A 97 -0.31 9.09 -17.15
CA SER A 97 -0.74 9.67 -15.88
C SER A 97 -0.26 8.83 -14.70
N VAL A 98 -0.32 7.49 -14.83
CA VAL A 98 0.16 6.57 -13.79
C VAL A 98 1.68 6.65 -13.64
N VAL A 99 2.41 6.71 -14.76
CA VAL A 99 3.87 6.94 -14.74
C VAL A 99 4.21 8.26 -14.04
N THR A 100 3.53 9.35 -14.41
CA THR A 100 3.71 10.68 -13.80
C THR A 100 3.49 10.63 -12.29
N ASP A 101 2.39 10.03 -11.85
CA ASP A 101 2.03 9.95 -10.43
C ASP A 101 3.00 9.10 -9.62
N ALA A 102 3.55 8.02 -10.20
CA ALA A 102 4.57 7.21 -9.54
C ALA A 102 5.85 8.03 -9.28
N VAL A 103 6.28 8.79 -10.28
CA VAL A 103 7.47 9.65 -10.20
C VAL A 103 7.25 10.84 -9.28
N GLU A 104 6.07 11.47 -9.31
CA GLU A 104 5.71 12.55 -8.39
C GLU A 104 5.63 12.06 -6.93
N ALA A 105 5.10 10.87 -6.68
CA ALA A 105 5.05 10.29 -5.34
C ALA A 105 6.44 10.04 -4.75
N ALA A 106 7.42 9.73 -5.60
CA ALA A 106 8.83 9.58 -5.22
C ALA A 106 9.50 10.93 -4.84
N ARG A 107 8.87 12.07 -5.12
CA ARG A 107 9.37 13.42 -4.78
C ARG A 107 10.81 13.62 -5.26
N LEU A 108 11.10 13.25 -6.51
CA LEU A 108 12.45 13.32 -7.06
C LEU A 108 12.97 14.76 -7.13
N ASN A 109 14.22 14.93 -6.77
CA ASN A 109 15.04 16.08 -7.10
C ASN A 109 16.02 15.71 -8.21
N GLU A 110 16.53 16.72 -8.92
CA GLU A 110 17.59 16.53 -9.90
C GLU A 110 18.83 15.91 -9.24
N GLY A 111 19.40 14.88 -9.88
CA GLY A 111 20.55 14.13 -9.38
C GLY A 111 20.22 13.01 -8.40
N ASP A 112 18.95 12.84 -7.97
CA ASP A 112 18.55 11.76 -7.07
C ASP A 112 18.93 10.39 -7.63
N ARG A 113 19.40 9.50 -6.77
CA ARG A 113 19.75 8.11 -7.11
C ARG A 113 18.49 7.26 -7.02
N VAL A 114 18.11 6.60 -8.11
CA VAL A 114 16.88 5.79 -8.17
C VAL A 114 17.21 4.36 -8.58
N LEU A 115 16.69 3.40 -7.81
CA LEU A 115 16.61 2.00 -8.21
C LEU A 115 15.29 1.77 -8.95
N GLU A 116 15.38 1.21 -10.15
CA GLU A 116 14.24 0.67 -10.89
C GLU A 116 14.39 -0.85 -11.05
N ILE A 117 13.38 -1.61 -10.63
CA ILE A 117 13.37 -3.07 -10.74
C ILE A 117 12.40 -3.47 -11.85
N GLY A 118 12.91 -4.12 -12.89
CA GLY A 118 12.13 -4.50 -14.06
C GLY A 118 11.70 -3.29 -14.91
N PRO A 119 12.65 -2.53 -15.50
CA PRO A 119 12.33 -1.39 -16.37
C PRO A 119 11.48 -1.78 -17.60
N GLY A 120 11.54 -3.06 -18.03
CA GLY A 120 10.79 -3.55 -19.17
C GLY A 120 11.15 -2.80 -20.45
N THR A 121 10.17 -2.12 -21.04
CA THR A 121 10.33 -1.32 -22.27
C THR A 121 10.92 0.07 -22.00
N GLY A 122 11.17 0.42 -20.73
CA GLY A 122 11.78 1.69 -20.33
C GLY A 122 10.79 2.85 -20.17
N ASN A 123 9.49 2.57 -20.12
CA ASN A 123 8.44 3.61 -20.03
C ASN A 123 8.57 4.43 -18.73
N LEU A 124 8.78 3.77 -17.60
CA LEU A 124 9.02 4.43 -16.32
C LEU A 124 10.44 5.02 -16.27
N THR A 125 11.44 4.27 -16.74
CA THR A 125 12.85 4.73 -16.87
C THR A 125 12.96 6.10 -17.55
N CYS A 126 12.24 6.31 -18.66
CA CYS A 126 12.27 7.57 -19.40
C CYS A 126 11.76 8.76 -18.56
N GLU A 127 10.67 8.57 -17.80
CA GLU A 127 10.13 9.63 -16.95
C GLU A 127 11.08 9.90 -15.76
N LEU A 128 11.70 8.87 -15.19
CA LEU A 128 12.71 9.07 -14.14
C LEU A 128 13.88 9.91 -14.65
N LEU A 129 14.41 9.57 -15.83
CA LEU A 129 15.52 10.28 -16.46
C LEU A 129 15.13 11.70 -16.88
N SER A 130 13.90 11.93 -17.34
CA SER A 130 13.41 13.25 -17.73
C SER A 130 13.30 14.23 -16.55
N ARG A 131 13.17 13.71 -15.32
CA ARG A 131 13.24 14.49 -14.07
C ARG A 131 14.68 14.72 -13.58
N GLY A 132 15.69 14.25 -14.31
CA GLY A 132 17.10 14.40 -13.96
C GLY A 132 17.60 13.39 -12.93
N ALA A 133 16.93 12.26 -12.74
CA ALA A 133 17.40 11.21 -11.84
C ALA A 133 18.56 10.41 -12.43
N ASN A 134 19.43 9.91 -11.55
CA ASN A 134 20.44 8.90 -11.88
C ASN A 134 19.86 7.51 -11.59
N VAL A 135 19.52 6.77 -12.65
CA VAL A 135 18.78 5.52 -12.56
C VAL A 135 19.71 4.31 -12.64
N LEU A 136 19.60 3.42 -11.66
CA LEU A 136 20.11 2.05 -11.75
C LEU A 136 18.93 1.11 -12.00
N ALA A 137 18.87 0.55 -13.21
CA ALA A 137 17.82 -0.38 -13.59
C ALA A 137 18.31 -1.84 -13.53
N VAL A 138 17.52 -2.74 -12.97
CA VAL A 138 17.80 -4.18 -12.93
C VAL A 138 16.76 -4.93 -13.76
N GLU A 139 17.16 -5.47 -14.92
CA GLU A 139 16.28 -6.17 -15.86
C GLU A 139 16.65 -7.64 -15.98
N LYS A 140 15.68 -8.52 -15.76
CA LYS A 140 15.87 -9.99 -15.81
C LYS A 140 15.75 -10.54 -17.22
N ASP A 141 14.94 -9.90 -18.07
CA ASP A 141 14.75 -10.30 -19.45
C ASP A 141 15.89 -9.78 -20.33
N ARG A 142 16.76 -10.70 -20.77
CA ARG A 142 17.92 -10.37 -21.61
C ARG A 142 17.56 -9.60 -22.89
N ASN A 143 16.40 -9.88 -23.49
CA ASN A 143 15.99 -9.21 -24.72
C ASN A 143 15.66 -7.74 -24.47
N LEU A 144 14.95 -7.46 -23.37
CA LEU A 144 14.62 -6.09 -22.97
C LEU A 144 15.87 -5.37 -22.46
N ALA A 145 16.73 -6.05 -21.71
CA ALA A 145 18.02 -5.50 -21.28
C ALA A 145 18.89 -5.09 -22.48
N GLU A 146 18.99 -5.92 -23.52
CA GLU A 146 19.73 -5.57 -24.74
C GLU A 146 19.13 -4.36 -25.46
N LYS A 147 17.80 -4.26 -25.51
CA LYS A 147 17.10 -3.10 -26.11
C LYS A 147 17.35 -1.81 -25.32
N LEU A 148 17.23 -1.86 -24.00
CA LEU A 148 17.58 -0.72 -23.13
C LEU A 148 19.05 -0.30 -23.29
N ARG A 149 19.95 -1.28 -23.44
CA ARG A 149 21.38 -1.03 -23.65
C ARG A 149 21.67 -0.35 -24.99
N LYS A 150 20.97 -0.72 -26.06
CA LYS A 150 21.13 -0.14 -27.41
C LYS A 150 20.37 1.18 -27.58
N GLY A 151 19.34 1.43 -26.78
CA GLY A 151 18.52 2.64 -26.79
C GLY A 151 18.89 3.59 -25.65
N LEU A 152 18.12 3.54 -24.56
CA LEU A 152 18.19 4.52 -23.47
C LEU A 152 19.56 4.65 -22.82
N CYS A 153 20.35 3.57 -22.71
CA CYS A 153 21.69 3.68 -22.13
C CYS A 153 22.64 4.47 -23.04
N VAL A 154 22.46 4.41 -24.36
CA VAL A 154 23.23 5.22 -25.31
C VAL A 154 22.78 6.68 -25.25
N GLU A 155 21.46 6.91 -25.16
CA GLU A 155 20.87 8.24 -25.11
C GLU A 155 21.24 9.01 -23.84
N HIS A 156 21.22 8.35 -22.68
CA HIS A 156 21.38 8.99 -21.37
C HIS A 156 22.76 8.75 -20.72
N GLY A 157 23.61 7.92 -21.31
CA GLY A 157 24.97 7.69 -20.84
C GLY A 157 25.01 7.28 -19.36
N GLU A 158 25.81 8.00 -18.56
CA GLU A 158 26.02 7.70 -17.14
C GLU A 158 24.77 7.87 -16.26
N ALA A 159 23.77 8.63 -16.72
CA ALA A 159 22.52 8.82 -15.98
C ALA A 159 21.66 7.53 -15.92
N LEU A 160 21.89 6.57 -16.83
CA LEU A 160 21.24 5.25 -16.80
C LEU A 160 22.28 4.14 -16.75
N ARG A 161 22.35 3.45 -15.61
CA ARG A 161 23.12 2.20 -15.47
C ARG A 161 22.18 1.00 -15.50
N LEU A 162 22.46 0.05 -16.37
CA LEU A 162 21.68 -1.18 -16.51
C LEU A 162 22.43 -2.39 -15.97
N VAL A 163 21.78 -3.15 -15.10
CA VAL A 163 22.21 -4.49 -14.65
C VAL A 163 21.27 -5.51 -15.28
N GLU A 164 21.83 -6.40 -16.09
CA GLU A 164 21.10 -7.56 -16.61
C GLU A 164 21.16 -8.68 -15.58
N GLY A 165 20.05 -8.97 -14.90
CA GLY A 165 20.04 -9.94 -13.82
C GLY A 165 18.70 -10.08 -13.11
N ASP A 166 18.59 -11.15 -12.32
CA ASP A 166 17.47 -11.32 -11.39
C ASP A 166 17.75 -10.49 -10.13
N PHE A 167 16.93 -9.49 -9.85
CA PHE A 167 17.09 -8.62 -8.69
C PHE A 167 17.22 -9.41 -7.37
N LEU A 168 16.45 -10.50 -7.21
CA LEU A 168 16.49 -11.31 -5.98
C LEU A 168 17.78 -12.15 -5.83
N LYS A 169 18.59 -12.22 -6.89
CA LYS A 169 19.86 -12.97 -6.91
C LYS A 169 21.08 -12.05 -7.08
N TRP A 170 20.86 -10.76 -7.30
CA TRP A 170 21.93 -9.81 -7.53
C TRP A 170 22.45 -9.28 -6.19
N ASP A 171 23.74 -9.47 -5.95
CA ASP A 171 24.43 -9.11 -4.71
C ASP A 171 25.02 -7.69 -4.70
N GLY A 172 25.01 -7.01 -5.86
CA GLY A 172 25.60 -5.68 -6.02
C GLY A 172 24.76 -4.54 -5.44
N LEU A 173 23.57 -4.79 -4.89
CA LEU A 173 22.65 -3.76 -4.41
C LEU A 173 23.27 -2.85 -3.35
N ALA A 174 23.87 -3.43 -2.31
CA ALA A 174 24.49 -2.67 -1.23
C ALA A 174 25.67 -1.82 -1.71
N ALA A 175 26.52 -2.38 -2.59
CA ALA A 175 27.66 -1.65 -3.15
C ALA A 175 27.20 -0.52 -4.09
N ALA A 176 26.18 -0.76 -4.93
CA ALA A 176 25.68 0.21 -5.89
C ALA A 176 25.02 1.42 -5.23
N PHE A 177 24.45 1.24 -4.04
CA PHE A 177 23.79 2.29 -3.26
C PHE A 177 24.52 2.71 -1.99
N ALA A 178 25.77 2.28 -1.82
CA ALA A 178 26.62 2.75 -0.73
C ALA A 178 26.66 4.29 -0.72
N ARG A 179 26.54 4.85 0.48
CA ARG A 179 26.64 6.29 0.70
C ARG A 179 28.10 6.65 0.95
N THR A 180 28.58 7.70 0.29
CA THR A 180 29.95 8.20 0.47
C THR A 180 30.08 9.11 1.69
N SER A 181 28.96 9.67 2.17
CA SER A 181 28.91 10.46 3.40
C SER A 181 27.52 10.39 4.06
N PRO A 182 27.41 10.66 5.37
CA PRO A 182 26.13 10.80 6.07
C PRO A 182 25.25 11.96 5.59
N GLU A 183 25.81 12.91 4.84
CA GLU A 183 25.08 14.05 4.25
C GLU A 183 24.53 13.73 2.86
N GLN A 184 25.05 12.69 2.19
CA GLN A 184 24.54 12.29 0.89
C GLN A 184 23.08 11.83 1.04
N PRO A 185 22.13 12.37 0.26
CA PRO A 185 20.74 11.94 0.31
C PRO A 185 20.59 10.43 0.13
N ARG A 186 19.61 9.85 0.82
CA ARG A 186 19.20 8.47 0.62
C ARG A 186 18.63 8.31 -0.79
N ALA A 187 18.83 7.14 -1.37
CA ALA A 187 18.30 6.80 -2.67
C ALA A 187 16.79 6.56 -2.61
N LYS A 188 16.17 6.36 -3.77
CA LYS A 188 14.74 6.08 -3.92
C LYS A 188 14.54 4.82 -4.75
N VAL A 189 13.37 4.22 -4.63
CA VAL A 189 12.96 3.08 -5.46
C VAL A 189 11.67 3.47 -6.16
N VAL A 190 11.61 3.29 -7.49
CA VAL A 190 10.37 3.46 -8.26
C VAL A 190 10.30 2.29 -9.24
N ALA A 191 9.32 1.41 -9.07
CA ALA A 191 9.30 0.19 -9.88
C ALA A 191 7.88 -0.35 -10.14
N ASN A 192 7.65 -0.79 -11.38
CA ASN A 192 6.47 -1.58 -11.76
C ASN A 192 6.85 -3.07 -11.74
N ILE A 193 6.80 -3.68 -10.55
CA ILE A 193 7.34 -5.02 -10.32
C ILE A 193 6.30 -6.09 -10.67
N PRO A 194 6.70 -7.22 -11.30
CA PRO A 194 5.84 -8.39 -11.44
C PRO A 194 5.26 -8.86 -10.10
N TYR A 195 3.95 -9.12 -10.05
CA TYR A 195 3.23 -9.37 -8.79
C TYR A 195 3.77 -10.57 -8.00
N ASN A 196 4.31 -11.58 -8.69
CA ASN A 196 4.81 -12.82 -8.08
C ASN A 196 6.08 -12.65 -7.24
N ILE A 197 6.84 -11.56 -7.42
CA ILE A 197 8.09 -11.32 -6.67
C ILE A 197 7.99 -10.16 -5.68
N THR A 198 6.87 -9.42 -5.67
CA THR A 198 6.69 -8.21 -4.85
C THR A 198 7.01 -8.42 -3.37
N THR A 199 6.54 -9.52 -2.78
CA THR A 199 6.78 -9.85 -1.38
C THR A 199 8.25 -10.06 -1.07
N ASP A 200 9.00 -10.74 -1.95
CA ASP A 200 10.42 -11.01 -1.73
C ASP A 200 11.26 -9.75 -1.98
N VAL A 201 10.87 -8.91 -2.93
CA VAL A 201 11.49 -7.59 -3.12
C VAL A 201 11.34 -6.74 -1.85
N LEU A 202 10.13 -6.69 -1.25
CA LEU A 202 9.93 -5.96 -0.01
C LEU A 202 10.77 -6.51 1.15
N LYS A 203 10.97 -7.84 1.24
CA LYS A 203 11.83 -8.42 2.29
C LYS A 203 13.29 -7.97 2.17
N VAL A 204 13.77 -7.71 0.96
CA VAL A 204 15.13 -7.21 0.69
C VAL A 204 15.22 -5.72 0.97
N LEU A 205 14.26 -4.93 0.47
CA LEU A 205 14.36 -3.48 0.47
C LEU A 205 13.94 -2.81 1.78
N LEU A 206 12.88 -3.29 2.44
CA LEU A 206 12.36 -2.64 3.65
C LEU A 206 13.39 -2.47 4.79
N PRO A 207 14.30 -3.43 5.05
CA PRO A 207 15.35 -3.23 6.06
C PRO A 207 16.38 -2.15 5.71
N MET A 208 16.46 -1.72 4.45
CA MET A 208 17.49 -0.78 3.95
C MET A 208 17.07 0.69 4.12
N GLY A 209 16.47 1.03 5.27
CA GLY A 209 16.00 2.39 5.53
C GLY A 209 17.13 3.41 5.71
N ASP A 210 18.35 2.97 5.99
CA ASP A 210 19.56 3.81 5.95
C ASP A 210 20.01 4.17 4.53
N VAL A 211 19.56 3.39 3.53
CA VAL A 211 19.89 3.55 2.10
C VAL A 211 18.78 4.24 1.34
N PHE A 212 17.52 3.89 1.60
CA PHE A 212 16.36 4.34 0.83
C PHE A 212 15.37 5.15 1.67
N GLU A 213 14.88 6.28 1.16
CA GLU A 213 13.91 7.14 1.87
C GLU A 213 12.47 7.05 1.36
N ASP A 214 12.29 6.72 0.08
CA ASP A 214 10.98 6.51 -0.54
C ASP A 214 11.04 5.34 -1.51
N MET A 215 10.08 4.44 -1.38
CA MET A 215 9.93 3.30 -2.28
C MET A 215 8.51 3.27 -2.84
N ILE A 216 8.37 3.47 -4.15
CA ILE A 216 7.10 3.52 -4.85
C ILE A 216 6.98 2.28 -5.73
N PHE A 217 5.87 1.56 -5.58
CA PHE A 217 5.66 0.31 -6.31
C PHE A 217 4.25 0.20 -6.85
N MET A 218 4.14 -0.49 -7.99
CA MET A 218 2.88 -1.06 -8.46
C MET A 218 2.59 -2.38 -7.75
N PHE A 219 1.39 -2.54 -7.21
CA PHE A 219 0.91 -3.76 -6.55
C PHE A 219 -0.47 -4.15 -7.07
N GLN A 220 -0.86 -5.41 -6.87
CA GLN A 220 -2.26 -5.81 -6.94
C GLN A 220 -3.03 -5.09 -5.82
N GLU A 221 -4.19 -4.53 -6.14
CA GLU A 221 -4.99 -3.73 -5.19
C GLU A 221 -5.30 -4.51 -3.91
N GLU A 222 -5.74 -5.76 -4.03
CA GLU A 222 -6.09 -6.61 -2.89
C GLU A 222 -4.88 -6.89 -1.99
N VAL A 223 -3.66 -6.95 -2.53
CA VAL A 223 -2.45 -7.15 -1.73
C VAL A 223 -2.06 -5.85 -1.05
N ALA A 224 -2.07 -4.76 -1.80
CA ALA A 224 -1.73 -3.42 -1.29
C ALA A 224 -2.63 -2.99 -0.14
N GLN A 225 -3.94 -3.19 -0.25
CA GLN A 225 -4.88 -2.86 0.82
C GLN A 225 -4.53 -3.55 2.14
N ARG A 226 -3.98 -4.76 2.10
CA ARG A 226 -3.56 -5.50 3.32
C ARG A 226 -2.26 -4.99 3.93
N LEU A 227 -1.38 -4.43 3.09
CA LEU A 227 -0.09 -3.92 3.54
C LEU A 227 -0.21 -2.50 4.09
N VAL A 228 -1.08 -1.67 3.50
CA VAL A 228 -1.27 -0.27 3.91
C VAL A 228 -2.11 -0.15 5.18
N ARG A 229 -3.05 -1.07 5.41
CA ARG A 229 -3.88 -1.06 6.62
C ARG A 229 -3.06 -1.34 7.87
N ASP A 230 -3.23 -0.46 8.86
CA ASP A 230 -2.58 -0.50 10.18
C ASP A 230 -3.58 -0.82 11.31
N ASP A 231 -4.76 -1.36 10.96
CA ASP A 231 -5.78 -1.72 11.95
C ASP A 231 -5.48 -3.10 12.55
N ALA A 232 -4.77 -3.11 13.68
CA ALA A 232 -4.75 -4.27 14.57
C ALA A 232 -6.21 -4.70 14.87
N GLY A 233 -6.53 -5.96 14.55
CA GLY A 233 -7.87 -6.53 14.61
C GLY A 233 -8.56 -6.68 13.25
N GLY A 234 -8.01 -6.08 12.19
CA GLY A 234 -8.48 -6.27 10.82
C GLY A 234 -8.29 -7.72 10.36
N GLY A 235 -9.31 -8.30 9.72
CA GLY A 235 -9.30 -9.71 9.29
C GLY A 235 -8.21 -10.07 8.26
N ASP A 236 -7.55 -9.07 7.69
CA ASP A 236 -6.57 -9.19 6.61
C ASP A 236 -5.10 -8.97 7.06
N TYR A 237 -4.86 -8.63 8.32
CA TYR A 237 -3.51 -8.39 8.85
C TYR A 237 -2.71 -9.70 8.96
N ARG A 238 -1.46 -9.72 8.46
CA ARG A 238 -0.62 -10.92 8.35
C ARG A 238 0.84 -10.64 8.72
N ALA A 239 1.68 -11.67 8.77
CA ALA A 239 3.10 -11.55 9.04
C ALA A 239 3.83 -10.53 8.14
N MET A 240 3.44 -10.41 6.86
CA MET A 240 4.01 -9.38 5.98
C MET A 240 3.54 -7.97 6.32
N SER A 241 2.33 -7.78 6.85
CA SER A 241 1.87 -6.50 7.37
C SER A 241 2.73 -6.06 8.56
N VAL A 242 3.02 -6.98 9.49
CA VAL A 242 3.96 -6.71 10.60
C VAL A 242 5.33 -6.30 10.07
N ARG A 243 5.88 -7.01 9.08
CA ARG A 243 7.16 -6.63 8.47
C ARG A 243 7.14 -5.24 7.83
N VAL A 244 6.10 -4.93 7.06
CA VAL A 244 5.92 -3.62 6.44
C VAL A 244 5.89 -2.51 7.49
N HIS A 245 5.05 -2.64 8.51
CA HIS A 245 4.86 -1.60 9.53
C HIS A 245 6.02 -1.50 10.52
N TYR A 246 6.77 -2.59 10.73
CA TYR A 246 7.99 -2.55 11.54
C TYR A 246 9.03 -1.66 10.86
N TYR A 247 9.32 -1.91 9.57
CA TYR A 247 10.37 -1.23 8.82
C TYR A 247 9.95 0.08 8.16
N SER A 248 8.66 0.36 8.00
CA SER A 248 8.22 1.50 7.18
C SER A 248 6.86 2.03 7.59
N LYS A 249 6.51 3.18 7.02
CA LYS A 249 5.13 3.71 6.98
C LYS A 249 4.59 3.54 5.56
N PRO A 250 3.71 2.56 5.29
CA PRO A 250 3.09 2.39 3.99
C PRO A 250 2.00 3.44 3.75
N TYR A 251 1.79 3.84 2.49
CA TYR A 251 0.74 4.77 2.10
C TYR A 251 0.17 4.44 0.72
N TYR A 252 -1.14 4.59 0.58
CA TYR A 252 -1.83 4.38 -0.70
C TYR A 252 -1.73 5.66 -1.55
N ILE A 253 -1.39 5.52 -2.83
CA ILE A 253 -1.25 6.66 -3.75
C ILE A 253 -2.47 6.74 -4.66
N ARG A 254 -2.71 5.71 -5.48
CA ARG A 254 -3.87 5.67 -6.39
C ARG A 254 -4.21 4.28 -6.89
N PHE A 255 -5.47 4.13 -7.28
CA PHE A 255 -5.97 2.99 -8.05
C PHE A 255 -5.49 3.07 -9.51
N VAL A 256 -5.22 1.90 -10.10
CA VAL A 256 -4.76 1.72 -11.48
C VAL A 256 -5.52 0.57 -12.16
N PRO A 257 -6.39 0.86 -13.15
CA PRO A 257 -7.15 -0.18 -13.83
C PRO A 257 -6.26 -1.01 -14.79
N PRO A 258 -6.66 -2.25 -15.14
CA PRO A 258 -5.94 -3.10 -16.08
C PRO A 258 -5.68 -2.47 -17.46
N THR A 259 -6.54 -1.55 -17.88
CA THR A 259 -6.42 -0.83 -19.17
C THR A 259 -5.18 0.06 -19.26
N CYS A 260 -4.50 0.34 -18.15
CA CYS A 260 -3.24 1.08 -18.13
C CYS A 260 -2.03 0.22 -18.51
N PHE A 261 -2.21 -1.07 -18.81
CA PHE A 261 -1.13 -2.00 -19.12
C PHE A 261 -1.30 -2.70 -20.46
N MET A 262 -0.17 -3.15 -21.03
CA MET A 262 -0.12 -3.99 -22.23
C MET A 262 0.85 -5.17 -22.02
N PRO A 263 0.37 -6.43 -22.10
CA PRO A 263 -1.03 -6.83 -22.06
C PRO A 263 -1.69 -6.45 -20.72
N PRO A 264 -3.03 -6.33 -20.64
CA PRO A 264 -3.71 -6.01 -19.40
C PRO A 264 -3.60 -7.18 -18.39
N PRO A 265 -3.40 -6.91 -17.09
CA PRO A 265 -3.50 -7.92 -16.04
C PRO A 265 -4.95 -8.37 -15.82
N ASN A 266 -5.13 -9.52 -15.17
CA ASN A 266 -6.45 -10.07 -14.84
C ASN A 266 -7.07 -9.47 -13.56
N VAL A 267 -6.34 -8.58 -12.89
CA VAL A 267 -6.72 -8.02 -11.59
C VAL A 267 -6.40 -6.53 -11.57
N ASP A 268 -7.09 -5.80 -10.70
CA ASP A 268 -6.82 -4.39 -10.46
C ASP A 268 -5.46 -4.17 -9.78
N SER A 269 -4.86 -3.01 -10.07
CA SER A 269 -3.58 -2.58 -9.51
C SER A 269 -3.71 -1.26 -8.75
N CYS A 270 -2.65 -0.91 -8.05
CA CYS A 270 -2.47 0.41 -7.46
C CYS A 270 -1.01 0.77 -7.28
N LEU A 271 -0.78 2.07 -7.19
CA LEU A 271 0.45 2.62 -6.67
C LEU A 271 0.37 2.73 -5.14
N ILE A 272 1.37 2.17 -4.48
CA ILE A 272 1.62 2.35 -3.05
C ILE A 272 3.04 2.83 -2.83
N GLY A 273 3.24 3.58 -1.75
CA GLY A 273 4.55 4.01 -1.31
C GLY A 273 4.88 3.45 0.07
N PHE A 274 6.16 3.31 0.35
CA PHE A 274 6.70 3.01 1.67
C PHE A 274 7.71 4.08 2.02
N LYS A 275 7.62 4.64 3.23
CA LYS A 275 8.68 5.45 3.84
C LYS A 275 9.45 4.57 4.81
N PRO A 276 10.62 4.02 4.44
CA PRO A 276 11.42 3.22 5.36
C PRO A 276 11.87 4.05 6.55
N LYS A 277 11.83 3.43 7.72
CA LYS A 277 12.34 3.97 8.97
C LYS A 277 13.85 3.85 8.99
N GLU A 278 14.53 4.86 9.50
CA GLU A 278 15.94 4.76 9.79
C GLU A 278 16.18 3.81 10.97
N PRO A 279 17.39 3.22 11.10
CA PRO A 279 17.68 2.26 12.18
C PRO A 279 17.35 2.78 13.59
N HIS A 280 17.49 4.08 13.83
CA HIS A 280 17.20 4.71 15.12
C HIS A 280 15.70 4.87 15.42
N GLU A 281 14.83 4.74 14.41
CA GLU A 281 13.37 4.80 14.54
C GLU A 281 12.74 3.41 14.77
N LEU A 282 13.52 2.32 14.66
CA LEU A 282 13.03 0.96 14.84
C LEU A 282 12.80 0.65 16.33
N LEU A 283 11.76 -0.15 16.60
CA LEU A 283 11.47 -0.57 17.97
C LEU A 283 12.54 -1.54 18.48
N PRO A 284 12.99 -1.41 19.74
CA PRO A 284 14.10 -2.20 20.27
C PRO A 284 13.71 -3.68 20.43
N LEU A 285 14.56 -4.57 19.91
CA LEU A 285 14.41 -6.02 19.99
C LEU A 285 15.46 -6.64 20.91
N ASN A 286 15.05 -7.60 21.74
CA ASN A 286 15.95 -8.45 22.52
C ASN A 286 16.42 -9.67 21.69
N GLY A 287 17.09 -9.37 20.58
CA GLY A 287 17.51 -10.33 19.57
C GLY A 287 17.69 -9.68 18.20
N THR A 288 17.85 -10.51 17.18
CA THR A 288 17.97 -10.03 15.80
C THR A 288 16.61 -9.86 15.14
N GLU A 289 16.52 -9.02 14.11
CA GLU A 289 15.31 -8.85 13.30
C GLU A 289 14.87 -10.18 12.65
N ASN A 290 15.83 -11.02 12.24
CA ASN A 290 15.56 -12.35 11.71
C ASN A 290 14.86 -13.26 12.74
N GLN A 291 15.29 -13.21 14.01
CA GLN A 291 14.62 -13.93 15.08
C GLN A 291 13.20 -13.40 15.30
N PHE A 292 13.02 -12.06 15.31
CA PHE A 292 11.72 -11.44 15.45
C PHE A 292 10.75 -11.86 14.34
N PHE A 293 11.15 -11.79 13.07
CA PHE A 293 10.25 -12.17 11.98
C PHE A 293 10.01 -13.66 11.88
N THR A 294 10.94 -14.50 12.33
CA THR A 294 10.70 -15.95 12.49
C THR A 294 9.63 -16.20 13.57
N PHE A 295 9.71 -15.48 14.69
CA PHE A 295 8.70 -15.51 15.74
C PHE A 295 7.32 -15.03 15.25
N VAL A 296 7.27 -13.91 14.53
CA VAL A 296 6.04 -13.38 13.92
C VAL A 296 5.44 -14.39 12.94
N GLN A 297 6.25 -15.07 12.12
CA GLN A 297 5.78 -16.13 11.24
C GLN A 297 5.14 -17.28 12.02
N ALA A 298 5.76 -17.70 13.13
CA ALA A 298 5.18 -18.71 14.02
C ALA A 298 3.83 -18.26 14.58
N CYS A 299 3.68 -16.99 14.97
CA CYS A 299 2.40 -16.43 15.41
C CYS A 299 1.28 -16.59 14.37
N PHE A 300 1.58 -16.52 13.07
CA PHE A 300 0.61 -16.65 11.99
C PHE A 300 0.54 -18.05 11.35
N ALA A 301 1.23 -19.06 11.88
CA ALA A 301 1.37 -20.38 11.26
C ALA A 301 0.02 -21.04 10.90
N GLN A 302 -0.95 -20.99 11.82
CA GLN A 302 -2.32 -21.46 11.55
C GLN A 302 -3.31 -20.29 11.49
N LYS A 303 -3.76 -19.94 10.27
CA LYS A 303 -4.60 -18.76 9.97
C LYS A 303 -5.89 -18.60 10.79
N ARG A 304 -6.46 -19.70 11.29
CA ARG A 304 -7.75 -19.71 11.99
C ARG A 304 -7.64 -20.00 13.49
N LYS A 305 -6.41 -20.12 14.02
CA LYS A 305 -6.19 -20.40 15.44
C LYS A 305 -5.89 -19.13 16.22
N MET A 306 -6.25 -19.16 17.49
CA MET A 306 -5.83 -18.18 18.49
C MET A 306 -4.31 -18.19 18.63
N LEU A 307 -3.75 -17.04 19.04
CA LEU A 307 -2.32 -16.84 19.21
C LEU A 307 -1.70 -17.92 20.12
N ARG A 308 -2.35 -18.25 21.24
CA ARG A 308 -1.89 -19.30 22.18
C ARG A 308 -1.60 -20.64 21.48
N ASN A 309 -2.45 -21.03 20.54
CA ASN A 309 -2.28 -22.31 19.83
C ASN A 309 -1.13 -22.28 18.83
N ASN A 310 -0.84 -21.11 18.26
CA ASN A 310 0.33 -20.94 17.39
C ASN A 310 1.63 -20.85 18.22
N LEU A 311 1.59 -20.20 19.39
CA LEU A 311 2.75 -20.04 20.28
C LEU A 311 3.23 -21.34 20.92
N LYS A 312 2.38 -22.36 21.05
CA LYS A 312 2.78 -23.70 21.56
C LYS A 312 3.96 -24.33 20.81
N ALA A 313 4.17 -23.95 19.55
CA ALA A 313 5.30 -24.45 18.76
C ALA A 313 6.63 -23.76 19.10
N VAL A 314 6.60 -22.63 19.80
CA VAL A 314 7.76 -21.75 20.04
C VAL A 314 7.96 -21.38 21.52
N CYS A 315 6.99 -21.63 22.38
CA CYS A 315 7.01 -21.25 23.79
C CYS A 315 6.46 -22.36 24.70
N GLU A 316 7.08 -22.53 25.87
CA GLU A 316 6.55 -23.35 26.95
C GLU A 316 5.31 -22.71 27.61
N GLU A 317 4.48 -23.52 28.27
CA GLU A 317 3.20 -23.06 28.84
C GLU A 317 3.38 -21.93 29.88
N ASN A 318 4.36 -22.05 30.79
CA ASN A 318 4.64 -21.03 31.79
C ASN A 318 5.04 -19.68 31.16
N THR A 319 5.81 -19.70 30.07
CA THR A 319 6.19 -18.50 29.32
C THR A 319 4.99 -17.88 28.61
N MET A 320 4.10 -18.70 28.06
CA MET A 320 2.87 -18.20 27.43
C MET A 320 1.94 -17.51 28.45
N GLU A 321 1.73 -18.11 29.63
CA GLU A 321 0.90 -17.50 30.68
C GLU A 321 1.43 -16.13 31.11
N GLY A 322 2.74 -16.03 31.35
CA GLY A 322 3.40 -14.76 31.66
C GLY A 322 3.27 -13.73 30.53
N ALA A 323 3.36 -14.17 29.28
CA ALA A 323 3.25 -13.30 28.11
C ALA A 323 1.85 -12.71 27.96
N PHE A 324 0.78 -13.51 28.11
CA PHE A 324 -0.59 -13.00 28.05
C PHE A 324 -0.92 -12.04 29.19
N ALA A 325 -0.43 -12.33 30.40
CA ALA A 325 -0.56 -11.43 31.54
C ALA A 325 0.16 -10.09 31.29
N MET A 326 1.38 -10.11 30.75
CA MET A 326 2.15 -8.91 30.40
C MET A 326 1.46 -8.06 29.32
N LEU A 327 0.82 -8.69 28.34
CA LEU A 327 0.10 -7.97 27.29
C LEU A 327 -1.22 -7.34 27.79
N ASP A 328 -1.69 -7.69 29.00
CA ASP A 328 -3.05 -7.39 29.47
C ASP A 328 -4.12 -7.84 28.45
N ARG A 329 -3.92 -9.05 27.92
CA ARG A 329 -4.82 -9.67 26.93
C ARG A 329 -5.23 -11.06 27.40
N GLY A 330 -6.49 -11.42 27.13
CA GLY A 330 -6.97 -12.79 27.34
C GLY A 330 -6.34 -13.80 26.36
N ASP A 331 -6.47 -15.09 26.67
CA ASP A 331 -5.91 -16.19 25.86
C ASP A 331 -6.65 -16.46 24.52
N LYS A 332 -7.76 -15.74 24.30
CA LYS A 332 -8.62 -15.86 23.12
C LYS A 332 -8.26 -14.93 21.97
N ILE A 333 -7.19 -14.13 22.10
CA ILE A 333 -6.74 -13.23 21.04
C ILE A 333 -6.18 -14.01 19.85
N ARG A 334 -6.38 -13.48 18.65
CA ARG A 334 -5.74 -13.95 17.42
C ARG A 334 -4.55 -13.08 17.06
N PRO A 335 -3.59 -13.59 16.28
CA PRO A 335 -2.39 -12.85 15.90
C PRO A 335 -2.70 -11.49 15.26
N GLN A 336 -3.67 -11.43 14.35
CA GLN A 336 -4.04 -10.19 13.67
C GLN A 336 -4.55 -9.07 14.61
N GLU A 337 -4.89 -9.39 15.86
CA GLU A 337 -5.39 -8.43 16.85
C GLU A 337 -4.27 -7.70 17.60
N LEU A 338 -3.00 -8.10 17.41
CA LEU A 338 -1.86 -7.49 18.07
C LEU A 338 -1.36 -6.26 17.28
N THR A 339 -1.10 -5.19 18.03
CA THR A 339 -0.37 -3.99 17.59
C THR A 339 1.13 -4.30 17.42
N MET A 340 1.85 -3.40 16.73
CA MET A 340 3.29 -3.55 16.54
C MET A 340 4.05 -3.58 17.88
N GLU A 341 3.69 -2.71 18.80
CA GLU A 341 4.29 -2.61 20.14
C GLU A 341 4.01 -3.86 20.97
N GLU A 342 2.83 -4.46 20.81
CA GLU A 342 2.52 -5.75 21.44
C GLU A 342 3.36 -6.89 20.86
N TYR A 343 3.59 -6.92 19.54
CA TYR A 343 4.50 -7.90 18.93
C TYR A 343 5.92 -7.80 19.46
N VAL A 344 6.47 -6.59 19.56
CA VAL A 344 7.82 -6.36 20.07
C VAL A 344 7.92 -6.74 21.56
N ARG A 345 6.97 -6.30 22.38
CA ARG A 345 6.92 -6.67 23.81
C ARG A 345 6.82 -8.18 23.99
N LEU A 346 5.95 -8.83 23.23
CA LEU A 346 5.77 -10.28 23.27
C LEU A 346 7.06 -11.02 22.89
N PHE A 347 7.73 -10.60 21.81
CA PHE A 347 8.99 -11.20 21.38
C PHE A 347 10.08 -11.04 22.45
N ASN A 348 10.26 -9.82 22.98
CA ASN A 348 11.29 -9.53 23.99
C ASN A 348 11.06 -10.36 25.26
N PHE A 349 9.81 -10.44 25.73
CA PHE A 349 9.44 -11.24 26.89
C PHE A 349 9.74 -12.73 26.70
N VAL A 350 9.35 -13.29 25.55
CA VAL A 350 9.61 -14.70 25.23
C VAL A 350 11.12 -14.98 25.21
N ARG A 351 11.91 -14.08 24.62
CA ARG A 351 13.37 -14.20 24.53
C ARG A 351 14.05 -14.19 25.91
N GLU A 352 13.63 -13.30 26.80
CA GLU A 352 14.15 -13.21 28.17
C GLU A 352 13.91 -14.51 28.94
N ARG A 353 12.68 -15.03 28.90
CA ARG A 353 12.35 -16.28 29.59
C ARG A 353 13.06 -17.50 29.02
N THR A 354 13.25 -17.58 27.70
CA THR A 354 14.04 -18.66 27.10
C THR A 354 15.52 -18.58 27.49
N ALA A 355 16.07 -17.39 27.67
CA ALA A 355 17.45 -17.21 28.13
C ALA A 355 17.63 -17.60 29.61
N GLU A 356 16.65 -17.27 30.46
CA GLU A 356 16.64 -17.66 31.88
C GLU A 356 16.46 -19.17 32.09
N SER A 357 15.75 -19.86 31.20
CA SER A 357 15.53 -21.31 31.24
C SER A 357 16.67 -22.13 30.63
N ALA A 358 17.62 -21.50 29.93
CA ALA A 358 18.77 -22.21 29.38
C ALA A 358 19.66 -22.67 30.54
N PRO A 359 20.00 -23.98 30.64
CA PRO A 359 20.89 -24.45 31.70
C PRO A 359 22.21 -23.70 31.56
N SER A 360 22.61 -23.00 32.63
CA SER A 360 23.91 -22.38 32.77
C SER A 360 24.97 -23.46 32.60
N SER A 361 25.51 -23.58 31.38
CA SER A 361 26.67 -24.41 31.09
C SER A 361 27.91 -23.72 31.64
N GLU A 362 28.07 -23.80 32.96
CA GLU A 362 29.34 -23.63 33.65
C GLU A 362 29.59 -24.90 34.47
N GLN A 363 30.44 -25.77 33.93
CA GLN A 363 31.71 -26.15 34.56
C GLN A 363 32.58 -26.93 33.57
#